data_AF-A0A968NKS5-F1
#
_entry.id   AF-A0A968NKS5-F1
#
_cell.length_a   1.000
_cell.length_b   1.000
_cell.length_c   1.000
_cell.angle_alpha   90.00
_cell.angle_beta   90.00
_cell.angle_gamma   90.00
#
_symmetry.space_group_name_H-M   'P 1'
#
loop_
_entity.id
_entity.type
_entity.pdbx_description
1 polymer ?
#
loop_
_entity_poly.entity_id
_entity_poly.type
_entity_poly.pdbx_seq_one_letter_code
_entity_poly.pdbx_strand_id
1 'polypeptide(L)'
;MIPKNRTDLYNQIDEQLIRLKWDNKRFTEYLSSCYRKCSRVFLKDEELSIVAEFLKSLPTPINLKAEIEKEMDRLGWTKTDERSHLESNFGKKFSGQLTQEQLKEFCQFLREQESM
;
A
#
# COMPACT_ATOMS: atom_id res chain seq x y z
N MET A 1 17.12 0.87 -22.67
CA MET A 1 16.69 0.08 -21.49
C MET A 1 17.48 -1.22 -21.51
N ILE A 2 18.15 -1.57 -20.43
CA ILE A 2 18.69 -2.92 -20.26
C ILE A 2 17.46 -3.83 -20.10
N PRO A 3 17.26 -4.89 -20.91
CA PRO A 3 16.21 -5.85 -20.64
C PRO A 3 16.51 -6.47 -19.27
N LYS A 4 15.67 -6.17 -18.27
CA LYS A 4 15.78 -6.80 -16.96
C LYS A 4 15.57 -8.28 -17.18
N ASN A 5 16.57 -9.10 -16.84
CA ASN A 5 16.40 -10.53 -16.90
C ASN A 5 15.37 -10.94 -15.82
N ARG A 6 14.80 -12.14 -15.92
CA ARG A 6 13.76 -12.62 -15.01
C ARG A 6 14.19 -12.60 -13.53
N THR A 7 15.47 -12.85 -13.27
CA THR A 7 16.06 -12.80 -11.93
C THR A 7 16.04 -11.39 -11.36
N ASP A 8 16.37 -10.38 -12.15
CA ASP A 8 16.32 -8.98 -11.74
C ASP A 8 14.89 -8.56 -11.39
N LEU A 9 13.90 -9.01 -12.16
CA LEU A 9 12.48 -8.75 -11.89
C LEU A 9 12.03 -9.43 -10.59
N TYR A 10 12.49 -10.64 -10.30
CA TYR A 10 12.19 -11.32 -9.03
C TYR A 10 12.78 -10.59 -7.83
N ASN A 11 14.03 -10.16 -7.93
CA ASN A 11 14.69 -9.40 -6.88
C ASN A 11 13.99 -8.07 -6.64
N GLN A 12 13.65 -7.35 -7.71
CA GLN A 12 12.89 -6.09 -7.60
C GLN A 12 11.54 -6.32 -6.91
N ILE A 13 10.80 -7.35 -7.30
CA ILE A 13 9.51 -7.69 -6.66
C ILE A 13 9.72 -7.95 -5.17
N ASP A 14 10.70 -8.76 -4.78
CA ASP A 14 10.96 -9.08 -3.37
C ASP A 14 11.31 -7.84 -2.55
N GLU A 15 12.19 -6.97 -3.07
CA GLU A 15 12.50 -5.67 -2.45
C GLU A 15 11.24 -4.81 -2.27
N GLN A 16 10.36 -4.76 -3.28
CA GLN A 16 9.12 -3.98 -3.17
C GLN A 16 8.14 -4.59 -2.17
N LEU A 17 8.02 -5.92 -2.10
CA LEU A 17 7.16 -6.58 -1.11
C LEU A 17 7.63 -6.28 0.31
N ILE A 18 8.95 -6.32 0.56
CA ILE A 18 9.55 -5.91 1.84
C ILE A 18 9.26 -4.43 2.13
N ARG A 19 9.49 -3.54 1.17
CA ARG A 19 9.25 -2.09 1.29
C ARG A 19 7.80 -1.78 1.66
N LEU A 20 6.85 -2.49 1.04
CA LEU A 20 5.41 -2.32 1.26
C LEU A 20 4.92 -3.07 2.50
N LYS A 21 5.73 -3.96 3.07
CA LYS A 21 5.33 -4.93 4.12
C LYS A 21 4.20 -5.86 3.66
N TRP A 22 4.21 -6.25 2.39
CA TRP A 22 3.30 -7.29 1.89
C TRP A 22 3.83 -8.66 2.28
N ASP A 23 2.94 -9.49 2.85
CA ASP A 23 3.25 -10.90 3.04
C ASP A 23 2.97 -11.72 1.76
N ASN A 24 3.43 -12.97 1.76
CA ASN A 24 3.21 -13.87 0.63
C ASN A 24 1.73 -14.16 0.36
N LYS A 25 0.89 -14.15 1.40
CA LYS A 25 -0.54 -14.42 1.27
C LYS A 25 -1.20 -13.32 0.45
N ARG A 26 -0.99 -12.05 0.84
CA ARG A 26 -1.48 -10.88 0.12
C ARG A 26 -0.96 -10.82 -1.30
N PHE A 27 0.33 -11.09 -1.52
CA PHE A 27 0.87 -11.10 -2.88
C PHE A 27 0.22 -12.20 -3.73
N THR A 28 0.00 -13.38 -3.16
CA THR A 28 -0.70 -14.49 -3.83
C THR A 28 -2.15 -14.14 -4.17
N GLU A 29 -2.87 -13.48 -3.25
CA GLU A 29 -4.24 -13.01 -3.47
C GLU A 29 -4.30 -11.98 -4.61
N TYR A 30 -3.36 -11.04 -4.64
CA TYR A 30 -3.22 -10.08 -5.75
C TYR A 30 -2.99 -10.79 -7.09
N LEU A 31 -2.04 -11.73 -7.15
CA LEU A 31 -1.78 -12.48 -8.38
C LEU A 31 -2.99 -13.31 -8.82
N SER A 32 -3.73 -13.86 -7.87
CA SER A 32 -4.94 -14.65 -8.13
C SER A 32 -6.06 -13.78 -8.68
N SER A 33 -6.22 -12.57 -8.14
CA SER A 33 -7.25 -11.61 -8.58
C SER A 33 -6.94 -11.01 -9.96
N CYS A 34 -5.70 -10.55 -10.19
CA CYS A 34 -5.34 -9.82 -11.40
C CYS A 34 -4.93 -10.73 -12.57
N TYR A 35 -4.28 -11.86 -12.28
CA TYR A 35 -3.67 -12.73 -13.31
C TYR A 35 -4.19 -14.16 -13.28
N ARG A 36 -5.08 -14.51 -12.34
CA ARG A 36 -5.57 -15.89 -12.10
C ARG A 36 -4.42 -16.88 -11.83
N LYS A 37 -3.37 -16.41 -11.14
CA LYS A 37 -2.16 -17.20 -10.83
C LYS A 37 -1.81 -17.12 -9.35
N CYS A 38 -1.37 -18.23 -8.77
CA CYS A 38 -1.03 -18.27 -7.34
C CYS A 38 0.45 -17.99 -7.04
N SER A 39 1.29 -17.78 -8.06
CA SER A 39 2.72 -17.53 -7.86
C SER A 39 3.34 -16.82 -9.05
N ARG A 40 4.35 -15.99 -8.77
CA ARG A 40 5.14 -15.27 -9.78
C ARG A 40 5.89 -16.19 -10.74
N VAL A 41 6.11 -17.44 -10.37
CA VAL A 41 6.76 -18.43 -11.26
C VAL A 41 5.94 -18.71 -12.51
N PHE A 42 4.61 -18.54 -12.42
CA PHE A 42 3.68 -18.74 -13.54
C PHE A 42 3.46 -17.47 -14.38
N LEU A 43 4.07 -16.34 -14.00
CA LEU A 43 3.99 -15.11 -14.75
C LEU A 43 4.93 -15.14 -15.96
N LYS A 44 4.47 -14.58 -17.08
CA LYS A 44 5.32 -14.24 -18.23
C LYS A 44 6.20 -13.05 -17.90
N ASP A 45 7.25 -12.82 -18.67
CA ASP A 45 8.21 -11.74 -18.40
C ASP A 45 7.55 -10.36 -18.50
N GLU A 46 6.60 -10.17 -19.42
CA GLU A 46 5.81 -8.94 -19.52
C GLU A 46 4.95 -8.70 -18.27
N GLU A 47 4.29 -9.75 -17.77
CA GLU A 47 3.48 -9.68 -16.56
C GLU A 47 4.35 -9.38 -15.34
N LEU A 48 5.54 -9.99 -15.23
CA LEU A 48 6.49 -9.68 -14.17
C LEU A 48 6.92 -8.23 -14.20
N SER A 49 7.20 -7.68 -15.39
CA SER A 49 7.54 -6.26 -15.52
C SER A 49 6.39 -5.37 -15.07
N ILE A 50 5.14 -5.69 -15.43
CA ILE A 50 3.96 -4.95 -15.00
C ILE A 50 3.80 -5.00 -13.48
N VAL A 51 3.92 -6.18 -12.88
CA VAL A 51 3.82 -6.37 -11.42
C VAL A 51 4.94 -5.57 -10.71
N ALA A 52 6.17 -5.63 -11.20
CA ALA A 52 7.30 -4.92 -10.61
C ALA A 52 7.10 -3.40 -10.63
N GLU A 53 6.63 -2.84 -11.75
CA GLU A 53 6.35 -1.40 -11.84
C GLU A 53 5.12 -1.00 -11.01
N PHE A 54 4.08 -1.83 -10.96
CA PHE A 54 2.93 -1.60 -10.08
C PHE A 54 3.35 -1.53 -8.61
N LEU A 55 4.06 -2.54 -8.09
CA LEU A 55 4.52 -2.56 -6.69
C LEU A 55 5.43 -1.37 -6.37
N LYS A 56 6.25 -0.93 -7.33
CA LYS A 56 7.09 0.26 -7.18
C LYS A 56 6.27 1.55 -7.05
N SER A 57 5.18 1.67 -7.81
CA SER A 57 4.29 2.83 -7.78
C SER A 57 3.47 2.95 -6.49
N LEU A 58 3.28 1.86 -5.74
CA LEU A 58 2.50 1.89 -4.51
C LEU A 58 3.19 2.74 -3.43
N PRO A 59 2.43 3.54 -2.66
CA PRO A 59 2.97 4.30 -1.55
C PRO A 59 3.35 3.36 -0.39
N THR A 60 4.46 3.63 0.29
CA THR A 60 4.85 2.85 1.47
C THR A 60 4.00 3.21 2.69
N PRO A 61 3.94 2.37 3.74
CA PRO A 61 3.27 2.73 4.99
C PRO A 61 3.81 4.03 5.62
N ILE A 62 5.09 4.34 5.44
CA ILE A 62 5.70 5.58 5.95
C ILE A 62 5.19 6.78 5.13
N ASN A 63 5.15 6.65 3.80
CA ASN A 63 4.64 7.70 2.92
C ASN A 63 3.16 8.01 3.22
N LEU A 64 2.36 6.97 3.46
CA LEU A 64 0.94 7.14 3.81
C LEU A 64 0.75 7.85 5.15
N LYS A 65 1.56 7.52 6.17
CA LYS A 65 1.49 8.20 7.48
C LYS A 65 1.84 9.67 7.39
N ALA A 66 2.91 10.01 6.67
CA ALA A 66 3.30 11.40 6.45
C ALA A 66 2.19 12.18 5.72
N GLU A 67 1.53 11.56 4.75
CA GLU A 67 0.40 12.18 4.05
C GLU A 67 -0.82 12.35 4.95
N ILE A 68 -1.15 11.37 5.79
CA ILE A 68 -2.22 11.47 6.79
C ILE A 68 -1.97 12.65 7.73
N GLU A 69 -0.74 12.80 8.25
CA GLU A 69 -0.37 13.91 9.12
C GLU A 69 -0.59 15.25 8.44
N LYS A 70 -0.16 15.38 7.18
CA LYS A 70 -0.37 16.58 6.38
C LYS A 70 -1.86 16.89 6.14
N GLU A 71 -2.67 15.88 5.82
CA GLU A 71 -4.11 16.08 5.60
C GLU A 71 -4.85 16.38 6.91
N MET A 72 -4.44 15.78 8.02
CA MET A 72 -4.96 16.15 9.34
C MET A 72 -4.65 17.60 9.67
N ASP A 73 -3.41 18.06 9.45
CA ASP A 73 -3.02 19.45 9.65
C ASP A 73 -3.84 20.40 8.77
N ARG A 74 -4.05 20.05 7.49
CA ARG A 74 -4.90 20.82 6.56
C ARG A 74 -6.32 20.99 7.09
N LEU A 75 -6.90 19.92 7.65
CA LEU A 75 -8.26 19.91 8.16
C LEU A 75 -8.39 20.44 9.60
N GLY A 76 -7.27 20.75 10.27
CA GLY A 76 -7.26 21.11 11.69
C GLY A 76 -7.63 19.95 12.61
N TRP A 77 -7.47 18.71 12.17
CA TRP A 77 -7.79 17.51 12.95
C TRP A 77 -6.83 17.33 14.12
N THR A 78 -7.38 17.06 15.29
CA THR A 78 -6.63 16.71 16.48
C THR A 78 -6.36 15.21 16.55
N LYS A 79 -5.46 14.79 17.45
CA LYS A 79 -5.27 13.36 17.77
C LYS A 79 -6.51 12.68 18.34
N THR A 80 -7.44 13.45 18.91
CA THR A 80 -8.73 12.94 19.39
C THR A 80 -9.66 12.60 18.22
N ASP A 81 -9.66 13.43 17.18
CA ASP A 81 -10.44 13.20 15.95
C ASP A 81 -9.92 11.98 15.19
N GLU A 82 -8.58 11.88 15.03
CA GLU A 82 -7.92 10.69 14.48
C GLU A 82 -8.37 9.45 15.25
N ARG A 83 -8.21 9.44 16.57
CA ARG A 83 -8.56 8.29 17.40
C ARG A 83 -10.02 7.90 17.28
N SER A 84 -10.93 8.87 17.31
CA SER A 84 -12.38 8.61 17.24
C SER A 84 -12.75 7.98 15.89
N HIS A 85 -12.18 8.48 14.80
CA HIS A 85 -12.37 7.89 13.47
C HIS A 85 -11.79 6.47 13.38
N LEU A 86 -10.57 6.27 13.89
CA LEU A 86 -9.90 4.96 13.81
C LEU A 86 -10.57 3.89 14.68
N GLU A 87 -11.07 4.27 15.86
CA GLU A 87 -11.80 3.34 16.74
C GLU A 87 -13.14 2.95 16.09
N SER A 88 -13.85 3.90 15.48
CA SER A 88 -15.14 3.65 14.83
C SER A 88 -15.02 2.82 13.55
N ASN A 89 -14.06 3.11 12.68
CA ASN A 89 -13.97 2.48 11.35
C ASN A 89 -13.08 1.22 11.33
N PHE A 90 -12.05 1.15 12.19
CA PHE A 90 -11.05 0.08 12.15
C PHE A 90 -10.86 -0.64 13.49
N GLY A 91 -11.52 -0.17 14.57
CA GLY A 91 -11.30 -0.67 15.93
C GLY A 91 -9.87 -0.46 16.43
N LYS A 92 -9.14 0.55 15.92
CA LYS A 92 -7.75 0.85 16.26
C LYS A 92 -7.64 2.22 16.94
N LYS A 93 -6.64 2.37 17.82
CA LYS A 93 -6.48 3.60 18.62
C LYS A 93 -5.60 4.66 17.99
N PHE A 94 -4.71 4.27 17.08
CA PHE A 94 -3.78 5.17 16.40
C PHE A 94 -3.31 4.56 15.08
N SER A 95 -2.92 5.42 14.13
CA SER A 95 -2.49 5.04 12.77
C SER A 95 -1.30 4.06 12.73
N GLY A 96 -0.53 3.96 13.80
CA GLY A 96 0.53 2.95 13.98
C GLY A 96 0.06 1.50 13.96
N GLN A 97 -1.22 1.25 14.28
CA GLN A 97 -1.81 -0.10 14.32
C GLN A 97 -2.54 -0.50 13.03
N LEU A 98 -2.61 0.41 12.06
CA LEU A 98 -3.30 0.20 10.81
C LEU A 98 -2.44 -0.62 9.83
N THR A 99 -3.10 -1.46 9.05
CA THR A 99 -2.49 -2.06 7.85
C THR A 99 -2.26 -0.99 6.79
N GLN A 100 -1.49 -1.31 5.75
CA GLN A 100 -1.26 -0.39 4.65
C GLN A 100 -2.56 0.00 3.93
N GLU A 101 -3.50 -0.94 3.80
CA GLU A 101 -4.83 -0.71 3.22
C GLU A 101 -5.64 0.25 4.07
N GLN A 102 -5.68 0.02 5.38
CA GLN A 102 -6.37 0.91 6.31
C GLN A 102 -5.74 2.31 6.32
N LEU A 103 -4.41 2.42 6.22
CA LEU A 103 -3.73 3.70 6.04
C LEU A 103 -4.13 4.38 4.73
N LYS A 104 -4.26 3.61 3.64
CA LYS A 104 -4.70 4.15 2.35
C LYS A 104 -6.15 4.64 2.39
N GLU A 105 -7.04 3.85 2.97
CA GLU A 105 -8.46 4.20 3.16
C GLU A 105 -8.61 5.45 4.02
N PHE A 106 -7.89 5.52 5.16
CA PHE A 106 -7.93 6.69 6.02
C PHE A 106 -7.36 7.95 5.34
N CYS A 107 -6.24 7.81 4.63
CA CYS A 107 -5.67 8.90 3.84
C CYS A 107 -6.64 9.41 2.76
N GLN A 108 -7.32 8.49 2.06
CA GLN A 108 -8.33 8.85 1.07
C GLN A 108 -9.52 9.57 1.72
N PHE A 109 -10.03 9.05 2.84
CA PHE A 109 -11.11 9.69 3.59
C PHE A 109 -10.77 11.14 3.95
N LEU A 110 -9.57 11.41 4.46
CA LEU A 110 -9.14 12.77 4.80
C LEU A 110 -9.03 13.67 3.57
N ARG A 111 -8.54 13.15 2.44
CA ARG A 111 -8.45 13.93 1.18
C ARG A 111 -9.81 14.33 0.62
N GLU A 112 -10.80 13.47 0.81
CA GLU A 112 -12.19 13.72 0.37
C GLU A 112 -12.93 14.71 1.29
N GLN A 113 -12.39 15.02 2.48
CA GLN A 113 -12.93 16.09 3.32
C GLN A 113 -12.58 17.46 2.72
N GLU A 114 -13.59 18.31 2.54
CA GLU A 114 -13.40 19.72 2.22
C GLU A 114 -12.70 20.44 3.39
N SER A 115 -11.77 21.34 3.06
CA SER A 115 -11.20 22.27 4.03
C SER A 115 -12.30 23.21 4.51
N MET A 116 -12.43 23.40 5.83
CA MET A 116 -13.15 24.58 6.34
C MET A 116 -12.45 25.88 5.96
#